data_AF-A0A940BER6-F1
#
_entry.id   AF-A0A940BER6-F1
#
_cell.length_a   1.000
_cell.length_b   1.000
_cell.length_c   1.000
_cell.angle_alpha   90.00
_cell.angle_beta   90.00
_cell.angle_gamma   90.00
#
_symmetry.space_group_name_H-M   'P 1'
#
loop_
_entity.id
_entity.type
_entity.pdbx_description
1 polymer ?
#
loop_
_entity_poly.entity_id
_entity_poly.type
_entity_poly.pdbx_seq_one_letter_code
_entity_poly.pdbx_strand_id
1 'polypeptide(L)'
;MIQTQQPIYDARALGKGKMFTLGLQHMFAMFGATVLVPVLTGLSMSATLLFAGLGTLIFHLLTKMKVPAFLGSSFAFLGGYASVVAMGSEQGLDAAHSLPYACIGVFCAGLIYFVLAALIAAFGAKKVMRFFPPVVTGPIIIAIGLTLSGSAINNCQTNWWIALLAIVIIIVCNIWGKGMIKILPILLGVLGSYIVAACFGLCDFSAVKDAAWIGVPFKMENTAFAVFGNPNWGLLVSAIITIVPISLATMMEHIGDICAISSTVGKNFLGDPGLHRTLMGDGLATMLASLFGAPANTTYGENTGVLNLTKVFDPRVIRLAA
;
A
#
# COMPACT_ATOMS: atom_id res chain seq x y z
N MET A 1 16.37 11.66 -29.32
CA MET A 1 16.56 10.22 -29.56
C MET A 1 16.52 9.51 -28.21
N ILE A 2 15.43 8.80 -27.91
CA ILE A 2 15.34 7.99 -26.70
C ILE A 2 16.16 6.73 -27.00
N GLN A 3 17.39 6.65 -26.47
CA GLN A 3 18.12 5.37 -26.47
C GLN A 3 17.21 4.36 -25.78
N THR A 4 16.75 3.36 -26.54
CA THR A 4 16.07 2.18 -26.04
C THR A 4 17.06 1.42 -25.15
N GLN A 5 17.15 1.81 -23.88
CA GLN A 5 17.87 1.05 -22.87
C GLN A 5 17.28 -0.36 -22.85
N GLN A 6 18.11 -1.36 -23.15
CA GLN A 6 17.71 -2.75 -23.05
C GLN A 6 17.27 -3.05 -21.61
N PRO A 7 16.21 -3.86 -21.42
CA PRO A 7 15.72 -4.20 -20.09
C PRO A 7 16.79 -4.93 -19.28
N ILE A 8 17.03 -4.47 -18.05
CA ILE A 8 18.04 -5.00 -17.15
C ILE A 8 17.36 -5.94 -16.15
N TYR A 9 17.61 -7.24 -16.30
CA TYR A 9 17.06 -8.29 -15.43
C TYR A 9 18.01 -8.69 -14.29
N ASP A 10 19.30 -8.38 -14.39
CA ASP A 10 20.27 -8.52 -13.31
C ASP A 10 20.89 -7.17 -13.00
N ALA A 11 20.45 -6.56 -11.90
CA ALA A 11 20.89 -5.22 -11.52
C ALA A 11 22.33 -5.21 -11.00
N ARG A 12 22.95 -6.36 -10.73
CA ARG A 12 24.36 -6.44 -10.32
C ARG A 12 25.31 -5.85 -11.35
N ALA A 13 24.96 -5.93 -12.63
CA ALA A 13 25.73 -5.34 -13.72
C ALA A 13 25.81 -3.81 -13.65
N LEU A 14 24.92 -3.15 -12.90
CA LEU A 14 24.90 -1.70 -12.73
C LEU A 14 25.87 -1.20 -11.65
N GLY A 15 26.43 -2.10 -10.84
CA GLY A 15 27.26 -1.77 -9.68
C GLY A 15 26.45 -1.39 -8.43
N LYS A 16 27.08 -1.54 -7.25
CA LYS A 16 26.43 -1.37 -5.94
C LYS A 16 25.82 0.02 -5.74
N GLY A 17 26.52 1.08 -6.16
CA GLY A 17 26.05 2.46 -5.99
C GLY A 17 24.76 2.74 -6.75
N LYS A 18 24.69 2.33 -8.03
CA LYS A 18 23.50 2.54 -8.86
C LYS A 18 22.32 1.68 -8.40
N MET A 19 22.57 0.45 -7.95
CA MET A 19 21.54 -0.38 -7.33
C MET A 19 20.93 0.28 -6.09
N PHE A 20 21.76 0.86 -5.23
CA PHE A 20 21.30 1.56 -4.03
C PHE A 20 20.45 2.79 -4.38
N THR A 21 20.87 3.61 -5.35
CA THR A 21 20.07 4.77 -5.79
C THR A 21 18.72 4.37 -6.40
N LEU A 22 18.67 3.24 -7.11
CA LEU A 22 17.41 2.72 -7.65
C LEU A 22 16.50 2.18 -6.52
N GLY A 23 17.07 1.53 -5.50
CA GLY A 23 16.32 1.12 -4.31
C GLY A 23 15.67 2.33 -3.61
N LEU A 24 16.46 3.39 -3.37
CA LEU A 24 15.93 4.65 -2.82
C LEU A 24 14.83 5.25 -3.70
N GLN A 25 14.99 5.19 -5.02
CA GLN A 25 13.96 5.67 -5.95
C GLN A 25 12.65 4.89 -5.82
N HIS A 26 12.70 3.55 -5.71
CA HIS A 26 11.52 2.74 -5.45
C HIS A 26 10.88 3.06 -4.10
N MET A 27 11.68 3.22 -3.05
CA MET A 27 11.22 3.59 -1.70
C MET A 27 10.44 4.91 -1.75
N PHE A 28 11.01 5.97 -2.34
CA PHE A 28 10.35 7.27 -2.45
C PHE A 28 9.11 7.25 -3.33
N ALA A 29 9.10 6.41 -4.36
CA ALA A 29 7.95 6.29 -5.26
C ALA A 29 6.73 5.68 -4.55
N MET A 30 6.94 4.69 -3.68
CA MET A 30 5.85 4.05 -2.92
C MET A 30 5.50 4.79 -1.62
N PHE A 31 6.41 5.65 -1.12
CA PHE A 31 6.26 6.33 0.16
C PHE A 31 4.94 7.11 0.27
N GLY A 32 4.64 7.95 -0.73
CA GLY A 32 3.50 8.87 -0.67
C GLY A 32 2.16 8.16 -0.47
N ALA A 33 1.90 7.09 -1.22
CA ALA A 33 0.68 6.30 -1.06
C ALA A 33 0.70 5.48 0.24
N THR A 34 1.86 4.92 0.62
CA THR A 34 2.01 4.10 1.84
C THR A 34 1.71 4.89 3.12
N VAL A 35 2.13 6.15 3.20
CA VAL A 35 1.88 6.97 4.41
C VAL A 35 0.48 7.59 4.43
N LEU A 36 -0.25 7.60 3.32
CA LEU A 36 -1.55 8.26 3.25
C LEU A 36 -2.60 7.52 4.08
N VAL A 37 -2.66 6.19 4.00
CA VAL A 37 -3.64 5.39 4.76
C VAL A 37 -3.51 5.58 6.28
N PRO A 38 -2.32 5.45 6.91
CA PRO A 38 -2.21 5.69 8.35
C PRO A 38 -2.50 7.14 8.73
N VAL A 39 -2.17 8.13 7.90
CA VAL A 39 -2.54 9.53 8.14
C VAL A 39 -4.05 9.73 8.15
N LEU A 40 -4.77 9.10 7.21
CA LEU A 40 -6.23 9.25 7.11
C LEU A 40 -7.01 8.45 8.17
N THR A 41 -6.44 7.34 8.63
CA THR A 41 -7.12 6.43 9.59
C THR A 41 -6.71 6.68 11.04
N GLY A 42 -5.53 7.24 11.29
CA GLY A 42 -4.92 7.32 12.62
C GLY A 42 -4.09 6.09 13.00
N LEU A 43 -3.85 5.15 12.09
CA LEU A 43 -2.94 4.02 12.32
C LEU A 43 -1.47 4.48 12.45
N SER A 44 -0.61 3.62 13.01
CA SER A 44 0.79 3.96 13.20
C SER A 44 1.53 4.07 11.87
N MET A 45 2.04 5.25 11.53
CA MET A 45 2.90 5.45 10.35
C MET A 45 4.18 4.61 10.43
N SER A 46 4.82 4.53 11.60
CA SER A 46 6.06 3.77 11.80
C SER A 46 5.83 2.27 11.64
N ALA A 47 4.71 1.74 12.14
CA ALA A 47 4.34 0.34 11.92
C ALA A 47 4.04 0.11 10.44
N THR A 48 3.32 1.02 9.80
CA THR A 48 2.98 0.94 8.37
C THR A 48 4.22 0.79 7.50
N LEU A 49 5.22 1.66 7.69
CA LEU A 49 6.46 1.61 6.92
C LEU A 49 7.26 0.32 7.19
N LEU A 50 7.36 -0.09 8.46
CA LEU A 50 8.03 -1.35 8.82
C LEU A 50 7.36 -2.56 8.15
N PHE A 51 6.04 -2.69 8.26
CA PHE A 51 5.31 -3.85 7.74
C PHE A 51 5.07 -3.79 6.23
N ALA A 52 5.17 -2.63 5.58
CA ALA A 52 5.29 -2.53 4.13
C ALA A 52 6.62 -3.13 3.64
N GLY A 53 7.74 -2.78 4.30
CA GLY A 53 9.06 -3.34 4.00
C GLY A 53 9.14 -4.84 4.29
N LEU A 54 8.83 -5.25 5.53
CA LEU A 54 8.80 -6.67 5.92
C LEU A 54 7.82 -7.48 5.07
N GLY A 55 6.63 -6.93 4.81
CA GLY A 55 5.63 -7.55 3.93
C GLY A 55 6.17 -7.77 2.51
N THR A 56 6.89 -6.78 1.96
CA THR A 56 7.55 -6.91 0.66
C THR A 56 8.62 -8.01 0.68
N LEU A 57 9.44 -8.10 1.72
CA LEU A 57 10.45 -9.17 1.84
C LEU A 57 9.80 -10.56 1.94
N ILE A 58 8.73 -10.70 2.71
CA ILE A 58 7.96 -11.95 2.84
C ILE A 58 7.32 -12.33 1.51
N PHE A 59 6.71 -11.37 0.82
CA PHE A 59 6.16 -11.57 -0.52
C PHE A 59 7.23 -12.08 -1.49
N HIS A 60 8.41 -11.45 -1.50
CA HIS A 60 9.53 -11.87 -2.33
C HIS A 60 9.98 -13.30 -1.99
N LEU A 61 10.05 -13.66 -0.71
CA LEU A 61 10.40 -15.01 -0.27
C LEU A 61 9.40 -16.06 -0.81
N LEU A 62 8.10 -15.82 -0.64
CA LEU A 62 7.04 -16.75 -1.07
C LEU A 62 6.94 -16.88 -2.60
N THR A 63 7.25 -15.79 -3.31
CA THR A 63 7.31 -15.73 -4.78
C THR A 63 8.64 -16.19 -5.37
N LYS A 64 9.48 -16.90 -4.60
CA LYS A 64 10.80 -17.42 -5.03
C LYS A 64 11.74 -16.31 -5.54
N MET A 65 11.60 -15.09 -5.03
CA MET A 65 12.41 -13.92 -5.36
C MET A 65 12.30 -13.47 -6.82
N LYS A 66 11.23 -13.87 -7.54
CA LYS A 66 11.07 -13.65 -8.99
C LYS A 66 10.27 -12.41 -9.36
N VAL A 67 9.31 -12.01 -8.52
CA VAL A 67 8.33 -10.98 -8.86
C VAL A 67 8.83 -9.62 -8.34
N PRO A 68 9.09 -8.64 -9.22
CA PRO A 68 9.53 -7.32 -8.80
C PRO A 68 8.32 -6.47 -8.37
N ALA A 69 7.68 -6.83 -7.26
CA ALA A 69 6.57 -6.09 -6.67
C ALA A 69 6.94 -5.49 -5.32
N PHE A 70 6.43 -4.30 -5.02
CA PHE A 70 6.48 -3.69 -3.68
C PHE A 70 5.07 -3.70 -3.10
N LEU A 71 4.97 -3.98 -1.79
CA LEU A 71 3.71 -3.98 -1.07
C LEU A 71 3.61 -2.69 -0.25
N GLY A 72 2.49 -1.99 -0.38
CA GLY A 72 2.18 -0.81 0.42
C GLY A 72 0.75 -0.86 0.93
N SER A 73 0.28 0.23 1.54
CA SER A 73 -1.05 0.30 2.15
C SER A 73 -2.17 0.25 1.11
N SER A 74 -3.16 -0.61 1.31
CA SER A 74 -4.33 -0.74 0.45
C SER A 74 -5.40 0.29 0.80
N PHE A 75 -5.83 1.05 -0.22
CA PHE A 75 -6.81 2.12 -0.07
C PHE A 75 -8.24 1.58 -0.01
N ALA A 76 -8.46 0.36 -0.50
CA ALA A 76 -9.75 -0.31 -0.46
C ALA A 76 -10.30 -0.49 0.97
N PHE A 77 -9.41 -0.59 1.96
CA PHE A 77 -9.80 -0.78 3.36
C PHE A 77 -10.18 0.51 4.09
N LEU A 78 -9.95 1.70 3.50
CA LEU A 78 -10.27 2.99 4.15
C LEU A 78 -11.74 3.10 4.57
N GLY A 79 -12.66 2.67 3.70
CA GLY A 79 -14.09 2.61 4.03
C GLY A 79 -14.38 1.65 5.18
N GLY A 80 -13.73 0.49 5.20
CA GLY A 80 -13.85 -0.49 6.29
C GLY A 80 -13.35 0.04 7.63
N TYR A 81 -12.19 0.71 7.66
CA TYR A 81 -11.68 1.36 8.86
C TYR A 81 -12.66 2.43 9.37
N ALA A 82 -13.15 3.29 8.47
CA ALA A 82 -14.10 4.35 8.84
C ALA A 82 -15.42 3.77 9.39
N SER A 83 -15.94 2.70 8.79
CA SER A 83 -17.15 2.04 9.27
C SER A 83 -16.97 1.44 10.66
N VAL A 84 -15.84 0.79 10.95
CA VAL A 84 -15.57 0.23 12.28
C VAL A 84 -15.41 1.32 13.34
N VAL A 85 -14.74 2.43 13.00
CA VAL A 85 -14.63 3.60 13.88
C VAL A 85 -16.00 4.20 14.17
N ALA A 86 -16.87 4.32 13.17
CA ALA A 86 -18.23 4.81 13.35
C ALA A 86 -19.05 3.90 14.29
N MET A 87 -19.02 2.58 14.07
CA MET A 87 -19.70 1.60 14.94
C MET A 87 -19.15 1.61 16.37
N GLY A 88 -17.85 1.81 16.55
CA GLY A 88 -17.23 1.96 17.87
C GLY A 88 -17.67 3.24 18.57
N SER A 89 -17.75 4.36 17.84
CA SER A 89 -18.22 5.64 18.36
C SER A 89 -19.66 5.59 18.85
N GLU A 90 -20.55 4.86 18.18
CA GLU A 90 -21.93 4.63 18.63
C GLU A 90 -21.99 3.87 19.97
N GLN A 91 -20.92 3.11 20.29
CA GLN A 91 -20.76 2.36 21.53
C GLN A 91 -19.87 3.10 22.56
N GLY A 92 -19.54 4.37 22.31
CA GLY A 92 -18.75 5.22 23.21
C GLY A 92 -17.23 4.98 23.17
N LEU A 93 -16.72 4.25 22.17
CA LEU A 93 -15.29 4.06 21.93
C LEU A 93 -14.73 5.19 21.06
N ASP A 94 -13.51 5.63 21.35
CA ASP A 94 -12.79 6.53 20.44
C ASP A 94 -12.25 5.78 19.22
N ALA A 95 -11.69 6.52 18.26
CA ALA A 95 -11.09 5.94 17.07
C ALA A 95 -9.87 5.05 17.40
N ALA A 96 -9.04 5.44 18.36
CA ALA A 96 -7.82 4.73 18.72
C ALA A 96 -8.12 3.32 19.27
N HIS A 97 -9.19 3.18 20.06
CA HIS A 97 -9.65 1.89 20.60
C HIS A 97 -10.48 1.09 19.59
N SER A 98 -11.08 1.74 18.58
CA SER A 98 -11.86 1.07 17.54
C SER A 98 -11.00 0.48 16.42
N LEU A 99 -9.88 1.12 16.07
CA LEU A 99 -8.97 0.67 15.00
C LEU A 99 -8.40 -0.74 15.22
N PRO A 100 -8.00 -1.16 16.43
CA PRO A 100 -7.59 -2.54 16.70
C PRO A 100 -8.64 -3.59 16.30
N TYR A 101 -9.94 -3.29 16.44
CA TYR A 101 -11.01 -4.19 15.96
C TYR A 101 -11.02 -4.28 14.43
N ALA A 102 -10.80 -3.15 13.75
CA ALA A 102 -10.67 -3.14 12.30
C ALA A 102 -9.45 -3.96 11.84
N CYS A 103 -8.33 -3.86 12.55
CA CYS A 103 -7.13 -4.66 12.31
C CYS A 103 -7.36 -6.18 12.42
N ILE A 104 -8.23 -6.62 13.34
CA ILE A 104 -8.68 -8.03 13.40
C ILE A 104 -9.50 -8.39 12.16
N GLY A 105 -10.42 -7.52 11.74
CA GLY A 105 -11.17 -7.71 10.49
C GLY A 105 -10.24 -7.86 9.28
N VAL A 106 -9.18 -7.04 9.21
CA VAL A 106 -8.15 -7.12 8.15
C VAL A 106 -7.31 -8.39 8.24
N PHE A 107 -7.01 -8.86 9.46
CA PHE A 107 -6.35 -10.15 9.65
C PHE A 107 -7.21 -11.29 9.06
N CYS A 108 -8.51 -11.28 9.35
CA CYS A 108 -9.46 -12.24 8.78
C CYS A 108 -9.59 -12.10 7.26
N ALA A 109 -9.57 -10.87 6.73
CA ALA A 109 -9.54 -10.62 5.28
C ALA A 109 -8.30 -11.27 4.64
N GLY A 110 -7.14 -11.18 5.28
CA GLY A 110 -5.90 -11.84 4.86
C GLY A 110 -6.01 -13.37 4.84
N LEU A 111 -6.79 -13.99 5.73
CA LEU A 111 -7.06 -15.45 5.66
C LEU A 111 -7.82 -15.84 4.38
N ILE A 112 -8.70 -14.97 3.87
CA ILE A 112 -9.42 -15.26 2.61
C ILE A 112 -8.44 -15.32 1.42
N TYR A 113 -7.32 -14.59 1.45
CA TYR A 113 -6.27 -14.71 0.43
C TYR A 113 -5.67 -16.12 0.39
N PHE A 114 -5.48 -16.76 1.54
CA PHE A 114 -5.01 -18.14 1.60
C PHE A 114 -6.04 -19.12 1.05
N VAL A 115 -7.33 -18.91 1.36
CA VAL A 115 -8.42 -19.72 0.79
C VAL A 115 -8.41 -19.62 -0.73
N LEU A 116 -8.35 -18.41 -1.29
CA LEU A 116 -8.32 -18.22 -2.73
C LEU A 116 -7.03 -18.77 -3.36
N ALA A 117 -5.87 -18.58 -2.71
CA ALA A 117 -4.61 -19.14 -3.15
C ALA A 117 -4.67 -20.69 -3.22
N ALA A 118 -5.28 -21.33 -2.22
CA ALA A 118 -5.50 -22.77 -2.21
C ALA A 118 -6.43 -23.23 -3.34
N LEU A 119 -7.53 -22.50 -3.58
CA LEU A 119 -8.44 -22.77 -4.71
C LEU A 119 -7.73 -22.63 -6.06
N ILE A 120 -6.89 -21.60 -6.23
CA ILE A 120 -6.11 -21.40 -7.46
C ILE A 120 -5.06 -22.50 -7.63
N ALA A 121 -4.44 -22.95 -6.55
CA ALA A 121 -3.50 -24.06 -6.59
C ALA A 121 -4.18 -25.38 -6.98
N ALA A 122 -5.40 -25.63 -6.49
CA ALA A 122 -6.16 -26.85 -6.75
C ALA A 122 -6.83 -26.87 -8.15
N PHE A 123 -7.48 -25.77 -8.55
CA PHE A 123 -8.32 -25.71 -9.75
C PHE A 123 -7.68 -24.98 -10.94
N GLY A 124 -6.57 -24.29 -10.70
CA GLY A 124 -5.87 -23.48 -11.69
C GLY A 124 -6.44 -22.06 -11.83
N ALA A 125 -5.56 -21.08 -12.06
CA ALA A 125 -5.91 -19.67 -12.13
C ALA A 125 -7.03 -19.37 -13.15
N LYS A 126 -6.98 -19.97 -14.35
CA LYS A 126 -7.95 -19.69 -15.43
C LYS A 126 -9.40 -19.99 -15.03
N LYS A 127 -9.65 -21.03 -14.24
CA LYS A 127 -11.02 -21.39 -13.79
C LYS A 127 -11.52 -20.39 -12.75
N VAL A 128 -10.67 -20.01 -11.80
CA VAL A 128 -11.01 -19.06 -10.74
C VAL A 128 -11.22 -17.66 -11.30
N MET A 129 -10.36 -17.23 -12.23
CA MET A 129 -10.46 -15.93 -12.92
C MET A 129 -11.75 -15.76 -13.74
N ARG A 130 -12.46 -16.84 -14.06
CA ARG A 130 -13.77 -16.74 -14.74
C ARG A 130 -14.85 -16.13 -13.85
N PHE A 131 -14.73 -16.26 -12.53
CA PHE A 131 -15.67 -15.67 -11.57
C PHE A 131 -15.46 -14.16 -11.37
N PHE A 132 -14.31 -13.65 -11.81
CA PHE A 132 -13.94 -12.25 -11.65
C PHE A 132 -13.46 -11.67 -12.99
N PRO A 133 -14.36 -11.51 -13.98
CA PRO A 133 -14.00 -10.96 -15.27
C PRO A 133 -13.66 -9.46 -15.15
N PRO A 134 -12.88 -8.88 -16.10
CA PRO A 134 -12.52 -7.46 -16.08
C PRO A 134 -13.70 -6.48 -15.98
N VAL A 135 -14.87 -6.88 -16.49
CA VAL A 135 -16.13 -6.13 -16.38
C VAL A 135 -16.63 -5.98 -14.94
N VAL A 136 -16.15 -6.81 -14.00
CA VAL A 136 -16.44 -6.70 -12.56
C VAL A 136 -15.29 -5.98 -11.84
N THR A 137 -14.04 -6.36 -12.13
CA THR A 137 -12.85 -5.79 -11.47
C THR A 137 -12.72 -4.28 -11.71
N GLY A 138 -12.89 -3.82 -12.95
CA GLY A 138 -12.74 -2.40 -13.29
C GLY A 138 -13.70 -1.48 -12.53
N PRO A 139 -15.02 -1.73 -12.55
CA PRO A 139 -15.98 -0.93 -11.79
C PRO A 139 -15.74 -0.92 -10.28
N ILE A 140 -15.29 -2.03 -9.68
CA ILE A 140 -14.95 -2.09 -8.26
C ILE A 140 -13.79 -1.13 -7.94
N ILE A 141 -12.72 -1.14 -8.73
CA ILE A 141 -11.57 -0.23 -8.54
C ILE A 141 -12.01 1.24 -8.70
N ILE A 142 -12.84 1.54 -9.70
CA ILE A 142 -13.38 2.89 -9.89
C ILE A 142 -14.23 3.33 -8.69
N ALA A 143 -15.08 2.45 -8.16
CA ALA A 143 -15.93 2.74 -7.01
C ALA A 143 -15.12 3.03 -5.73
N ILE A 144 -14.03 2.27 -5.50
CA ILE A 144 -13.08 2.55 -4.41
C ILE A 144 -12.48 3.95 -4.58
N GLY A 145 -11.93 4.26 -5.75
CA GLY A 145 -11.35 5.58 -6.02
C GLY A 145 -12.34 6.74 -5.85
N LEU A 146 -13.57 6.58 -6.33
CA LEU A 146 -14.64 7.58 -6.19
C LEU A 146 -15.05 7.80 -4.73
N THR A 147 -15.12 6.73 -3.93
CA THR A 147 -15.45 6.83 -2.49
C THR A 147 -14.41 7.66 -1.72
N LEU A 148 -13.15 7.63 -2.17
CA LEU A 148 -12.05 8.39 -1.55
C LEU A 148 -12.03 9.87 -1.94
N SER A 149 -12.69 10.26 -3.02
CA SER A 149 -12.71 11.64 -3.50
C SER A 149 -13.29 12.61 -2.45
N GLY A 150 -14.28 12.18 -1.67
CA GLY A 150 -14.87 12.99 -0.60
C GLY A 150 -13.85 13.32 0.51
N SER A 151 -13.04 12.35 0.92
CA SER A 151 -11.97 12.57 1.90
C SER A 151 -10.92 13.56 1.36
N ALA A 152 -10.54 13.43 0.09
CA ALA A 152 -9.60 14.35 -0.54
C ALA A 152 -10.13 15.80 -0.54
N ILE A 153 -11.41 16.01 -0.87
CA ILE A 153 -12.03 17.35 -0.84
C ILE A 153 -12.08 17.90 0.59
N ASN A 154 -12.48 17.09 1.57
CA ASN A 154 -12.54 17.52 2.97
C ASN A 154 -11.15 17.96 3.49
N ASN A 155 -10.08 17.24 3.12
CA ASN A 155 -8.71 17.65 3.46
C ASN A 155 -8.29 18.96 2.76
N CYS A 156 -8.73 19.17 1.51
CA CYS A 156 -8.46 20.43 0.79
C CYS A 156 -9.15 21.64 1.43
N GLN A 157 -10.33 21.44 2.05
CA GLN A 157 -11.08 22.50 2.72
C GLN A 157 -10.32 23.11 3.90
N THR A 158 -9.40 22.38 4.53
CA THR A 158 -8.55 22.93 5.60
C THR A 158 -7.68 24.09 5.11
N ASN A 159 -7.09 23.99 3.92
CA ASN A 159 -6.28 25.04 3.31
C ASN A 159 -6.22 24.89 1.78
N TRP A 160 -7.21 25.47 1.09
CA TRP A 160 -7.35 25.34 -0.37
C TRP A 160 -6.13 25.83 -1.16
N TRP A 161 -5.51 26.92 -0.73
CA TRP A 161 -4.37 27.49 -1.47
C TRP A 161 -3.13 26.57 -1.43
N ILE A 162 -2.89 25.89 -0.30
CA ILE A 162 -1.81 24.89 -0.16
C ILE A 162 -2.13 23.65 -1.00
N ALA A 163 -3.39 23.19 -0.95
CA ALA A 163 -3.84 22.06 -1.74
C ALA A 163 -3.67 22.32 -3.26
N LEU A 164 -4.08 23.51 -3.73
CA LEU A 164 -3.89 23.93 -5.12
C LEU A 164 -2.40 24.02 -5.48
N LEU A 165 -1.57 24.55 -4.59
CA LEU A 165 -0.12 24.57 -4.79
C LEU A 165 0.45 23.15 -4.97
N ALA A 166 0.06 22.21 -4.11
CA ALA A 166 0.48 20.81 -4.24
C ALA A 166 0.09 20.22 -5.60
N ILE A 167 -1.15 20.45 -6.05
CA ILE A 167 -1.65 20.00 -7.36
C ILE A 167 -0.83 20.62 -8.50
N VAL A 168 -0.57 21.93 -8.45
CA VAL A 168 0.24 22.62 -9.47
C VAL A 168 1.64 22.03 -9.54
N ILE A 169 2.29 21.78 -8.40
CA ILE A 169 3.62 21.16 -8.36
C ILE A 169 3.57 19.75 -8.98
N ILE A 170 2.57 18.93 -8.64
CA ILE A 170 2.40 17.58 -9.19
C ILE A 170 2.26 17.64 -10.73
N ILE A 171 1.40 18.53 -11.24
CA ILE A 171 1.17 18.68 -12.68
C ILE A 171 2.46 19.12 -13.38
N VAL A 172 3.15 20.12 -12.82
CA VAL A 172 4.39 20.64 -13.40
C VAL A 172 5.48 19.56 -13.44
N CYS A 173 5.68 18.84 -12.33
CA CYS A 173 6.64 17.75 -12.23
C CYS A 173 6.29 16.56 -13.15
N ASN A 174 5.01 16.25 -13.36
CA ASN A 174 4.60 15.15 -14.22
C ASN A 174 4.79 15.46 -15.71
N ILE A 175 4.39 16.65 -16.16
CA ILE A 175 4.44 17.05 -17.57
C ILE A 175 5.87 17.39 -17.99
N TRP A 176 6.55 18.28 -17.26
CA TRP A 176 7.87 18.80 -17.63
C TRP A 176 9.05 18.15 -16.90
N GLY A 177 8.77 17.32 -15.89
CA GLY A 177 9.82 16.60 -15.16
C GLY A 177 10.61 15.65 -16.06
N LYS A 178 11.89 15.46 -15.71
CA LYS A 178 12.79 14.52 -16.37
C LYS A 178 13.37 13.55 -15.34
N GLY A 179 13.62 12.32 -15.78
CA GLY A 179 14.19 11.27 -14.92
C GLY A 179 13.34 11.03 -13.67
N MET A 180 13.97 11.12 -12.49
CA MET A 180 13.34 10.82 -11.21
C MET A 180 12.20 11.79 -10.83
N ILE A 181 12.25 13.05 -11.28
CA ILE A 181 11.21 14.05 -11.00
C ILE A 181 9.86 13.63 -11.59
N LYS A 182 9.88 12.99 -12.77
CA LYS A 182 8.67 12.49 -13.45
C LYS A 182 8.08 11.25 -12.78
N ILE A 183 8.89 10.55 -11.99
CA ILE A 183 8.51 9.32 -11.27
C ILE A 183 7.93 9.63 -9.90
N LEU A 184 8.36 10.74 -9.28
CA LEU A 184 7.98 11.14 -7.92
C LEU A 184 7.11 12.41 -7.84
N PRO A 185 6.19 12.71 -8.78
CA PRO A 185 5.49 13.99 -8.79
C PRO A 185 4.63 14.18 -7.53
N ILE A 186 4.02 13.11 -7.02
CA ILE A 186 3.21 13.14 -5.79
C ILE A 186 4.06 13.53 -4.59
N LEU A 187 5.22 12.87 -4.39
CA LEU A 187 6.12 13.17 -3.29
C LEU A 187 6.64 14.61 -3.36
N LEU A 188 7.01 15.08 -4.56
CA LEU A 188 7.47 16.47 -4.75
C LEU A 188 6.36 17.49 -4.47
N GLY A 189 5.11 17.18 -4.82
CA GLY A 189 3.95 17.99 -4.47
C GLY A 189 3.78 18.11 -2.96
N VAL A 190 3.83 16.99 -2.24
CA VAL A 190 3.74 16.96 -0.77
C VAL A 190 4.90 17.74 -0.13
N LEU A 191 6.15 17.47 -0.53
CA LEU A 191 7.31 18.16 0.03
C LEU A 191 7.30 19.66 -0.27
N GLY A 192 7.02 20.05 -1.51
CA GLY A 192 7.02 21.45 -1.91
C GLY A 192 5.92 22.26 -1.23
N SER A 193 4.70 21.71 -1.16
CA SER A 193 3.60 22.36 -0.44
C SER A 193 3.83 22.42 1.06
N TYR A 194 4.44 21.38 1.65
CA TYR A 194 4.84 21.36 3.06
C TYR A 194 5.90 22.42 3.39
N ILE A 195 6.94 22.58 2.57
CA ILE A 195 7.97 23.62 2.75
C ILE A 195 7.32 25.00 2.75
N VAL A 196 6.42 25.26 1.80
CA VAL A 196 5.70 26.53 1.74
C VAL A 196 4.83 26.71 2.99
N ALA A 197 4.04 25.70 3.40
CA ALA A 197 3.25 25.76 4.62
C ALA A 197 4.10 26.09 5.87
N ALA A 198 5.29 25.49 5.98
CA ALA A 198 6.23 25.76 7.05
C ALA A 198 6.75 27.21 7.03
N CYS A 199 7.09 27.75 5.86
CA CYS A 199 7.50 29.16 5.72
C CYS A 199 6.40 30.14 6.13
N PHE A 200 5.13 29.77 5.96
CA PHE A 200 3.97 30.57 6.40
C PHE A 200 3.57 30.31 7.86
N GLY A 201 4.32 29.51 8.61
CA GLY A 201 4.06 29.24 10.03
C GLY A 201 2.83 28.36 10.28
N LEU A 202 2.38 27.59 9.27
CA LEU A 202 1.19 26.73 9.36
C LEU A 202 1.52 25.31 9.86
N CYS A 203 2.76 25.06 10.26
CA CYS A 203 3.23 23.76 10.72
C CYS A 203 3.61 23.82 12.20
N ASP A 204 3.11 22.85 12.97
CA ASP A 204 3.58 22.58 14.33
C ASP A 204 4.69 21.52 14.31
N PHE A 205 5.84 21.88 14.86
CA PHE A 205 7.04 21.02 14.94
C PHE A 205 7.26 20.42 16.33
N SER A 206 6.35 20.64 17.28
CA SER A 206 6.48 20.16 18.67
C SER A 206 6.62 18.64 18.71
N ALA A 207 5.78 17.91 17.96
CA ALA A 207 5.86 16.45 17.86
C ALA A 207 7.19 15.94 17.28
N VAL A 208 7.85 16.70 16.40
CA VAL A 208 9.17 16.34 15.83
C VAL A 208 10.26 16.53 16.88
N LYS A 209 10.16 17.58 17.69
CA LYS A 209 11.12 17.87 18.77
C LYS A 209 11.07 16.81 19.87
N ASP A 210 9.88 16.32 20.20
CA ASP A 210 9.68 15.34 21.26
C ASP A 210 9.87 13.88 20.79
N ALA A 211 10.05 13.67 19.47
CA ALA A 211 10.26 12.35 18.91
C ALA A 211 11.62 11.77 19.30
N ALA A 212 11.62 10.50 19.72
CA ALA A 212 12.86 9.77 19.98
C ALA A 212 13.62 9.48 18.68
N TRP A 213 14.95 9.55 18.74
CA TRP A 213 15.83 9.20 17.62
C TRP A 213 15.70 7.72 17.21
N ILE A 214 15.48 6.84 18.19
CA ILE A 214 15.22 5.41 17.99
C ILE A 214 13.99 5.07 18.83
N GLY A 215 12.97 4.50 18.20
CA GLY A 215 11.73 4.11 18.85
C GLY A 215 11.20 2.78 18.33
N VAL A 216 10.39 2.12 19.14
CA VAL A 216 9.63 0.94 18.70
C VAL A 216 8.54 1.41 17.74
N PRO A 217 8.41 0.83 16.53
CA PRO A 217 7.52 1.34 15.49
C PRO A 217 6.03 1.10 15.75
N PHE A 218 5.70 0.30 16.75
CA PHE A 218 4.33 0.02 17.17
C PHE A 218 4.21 0.08 18.69
N LYS A 219 3.02 0.40 19.18
CA LYS A 219 2.66 0.34 20.60
C LYS A 219 1.64 -0.77 20.79
N MET A 220 1.79 -1.57 21.83
CA MET A 220 0.92 -2.74 22.06
C MET A 220 -0.56 -2.37 22.17
N GLU A 221 -0.88 -1.20 22.71
CA GLU A 221 -2.25 -0.64 22.79
C GLU A 221 -2.93 -0.46 21.43
N ASN A 222 -2.15 -0.23 20.37
CA ASN A 222 -2.66 0.00 19.01
C ASN A 222 -2.65 -1.28 18.16
N THR A 223 -2.28 -2.42 18.73
CA THR A 223 -2.20 -3.71 18.03
C THR A 223 -3.51 -4.48 18.12
N ALA A 224 -3.73 -5.43 17.21
CA ALA A 224 -4.88 -6.33 17.26
C ALA A 224 -4.94 -7.12 18.60
N PHE A 225 -3.79 -7.32 19.24
CA PHE A 225 -3.70 -8.02 20.52
C PHE A 225 -4.37 -7.26 21.67
N ALA A 226 -4.45 -5.92 21.60
CA ALA A 226 -5.05 -5.10 22.65
C ALA A 226 -6.54 -5.40 22.86
N VAL A 227 -7.25 -5.82 21.80
CA VAL A 227 -8.68 -6.16 21.83
C VAL A 227 -8.96 -7.31 22.79
N PHE A 228 -8.05 -8.27 22.91
CA PHE A 228 -8.24 -9.43 23.79
C PHE A 228 -8.11 -9.12 25.28
N GLY A 229 -7.63 -7.92 25.65
CA GLY A 229 -7.58 -7.48 27.05
C GLY A 229 -8.97 -7.18 27.62
N ASN A 230 -9.86 -6.58 26.81
CA ASN A 230 -11.26 -6.35 27.18
C ASN A 230 -12.14 -6.41 25.91
N PRO A 231 -12.53 -7.63 25.48
CA PRO A 231 -13.12 -7.83 24.17
C PRO A 231 -14.59 -7.39 24.12
N ASN A 232 -14.89 -6.42 23.27
CA ASN A 232 -16.25 -6.18 22.79
C ASN A 232 -16.55 -7.12 21.62
N TRP A 233 -17.16 -8.26 21.93
CA TRP A 233 -17.47 -9.31 20.95
C TRP A 233 -18.42 -8.85 19.85
N GLY A 234 -19.37 -7.95 20.17
CA GLY A 234 -20.30 -7.40 19.18
C GLY A 234 -19.57 -6.58 18.12
N LEU A 235 -18.71 -5.65 18.56
CA LEU A 235 -17.90 -4.84 17.64
C LEU A 235 -16.90 -5.70 16.86
N LEU A 236 -16.30 -6.72 17.47
CA LEU A 236 -15.37 -7.63 16.82
C LEU A 236 -16.03 -8.38 15.66
N VAL A 237 -17.21 -8.97 15.89
CA VAL A 237 -17.95 -9.68 14.84
C VAL A 237 -18.38 -8.72 13.73
N SER A 238 -18.91 -7.54 14.08
CA SER A 238 -19.28 -6.51 13.11
C SER A 238 -18.09 -6.04 12.27
N ALA A 239 -16.92 -5.86 12.87
CA ALA A 239 -15.70 -5.49 12.17
C ALA A 239 -15.27 -6.57 11.17
N ILE A 240 -15.32 -7.85 11.55
CA ILE A 240 -15.00 -8.97 10.66
C ILE A 240 -15.99 -9.00 9.47
N ILE A 241 -17.29 -8.95 9.73
CA ILE A 241 -18.32 -8.99 8.68
C ILE A 241 -18.19 -7.81 7.72
N THR A 242 -17.86 -6.62 8.24
CA THR A 242 -17.71 -5.41 7.44
C THR A 242 -16.46 -5.45 6.56
N ILE A 243 -15.33 -5.95 7.08
CA ILE A 243 -14.03 -5.84 6.43
C ILE A 243 -13.72 -7.02 5.51
N VAL A 244 -14.09 -8.24 5.89
CA VAL A 244 -13.75 -9.45 5.12
C VAL A 244 -14.18 -9.37 3.65
N PRO A 245 -15.37 -8.90 3.27
CA PRO A 245 -15.77 -8.80 1.86
C PRO A 245 -14.87 -7.90 1.01
N ILE A 246 -14.23 -6.90 1.60
CA ILE A 246 -13.30 -5.99 0.92
C ILE A 246 -12.11 -6.77 0.34
N SER A 247 -11.72 -7.89 0.98
CA SER A 247 -10.63 -8.74 0.50
C SER A 247 -10.85 -9.24 -0.93
N LEU A 248 -12.10 -9.45 -1.34
CA LEU A 248 -12.42 -9.90 -2.69
C LEU A 248 -12.06 -8.85 -3.74
N ALA A 249 -12.27 -7.57 -3.41
CA ALA A 249 -11.89 -6.45 -4.27
C ALA A 249 -10.36 -6.33 -4.37
N THR A 250 -9.66 -6.39 -3.24
CA THR A 250 -8.20 -6.24 -3.19
C THR A 250 -7.46 -7.43 -3.80
N MET A 251 -8.04 -8.63 -3.78
CA MET A 251 -7.51 -9.75 -4.56
C MET A 251 -7.55 -9.46 -6.06
N MET A 252 -8.60 -8.79 -6.54
CA MET A 252 -8.71 -8.43 -7.95
C MET A 252 -7.76 -7.30 -8.35
N GLU A 253 -7.57 -6.33 -7.47
CA GLU A 253 -6.50 -5.32 -7.57
C GLU A 253 -5.14 -6.00 -7.67
N HIS A 254 -4.80 -6.89 -6.72
CA HIS A 254 -3.56 -7.65 -6.71
C HIS A 254 -3.34 -8.44 -8.02
N ILE A 255 -4.38 -9.12 -8.53
CA ILE A 255 -4.26 -9.86 -9.79
C ILE A 255 -3.99 -8.90 -10.95
N GLY A 256 -4.70 -7.77 -11.00
CA GLY A 256 -4.49 -6.70 -11.99
C GLY A 256 -3.06 -6.20 -11.99
N ASP A 257 -2.49 -5.93 -10.81
CA ASP A 257 -1.11 -5.45 -10.67
C ASP A 257 -0.10 -6.51 -11.09
N ILE A 258 -0.28 -7.78 -10.69
CA ILE A 258 0.60 -8.85 -11.15
C ILE A 258 0.53 -9.03 -12.67
N CYS A 259 -0.63 -8.81 -13.30
CA CYS A 259 -0.75 -8.80 -14.75
C CYS A 259 0.02 -7.62 -15.36
N ALA A 260 -0.14 -6.41 -14.81
CA ALA A 260 0.54 -5.21 -15.27
C ALA A 260 2.07 -5.32 -15.14
N ILE A 261 2.56 -5.86 -14.02
CA ILE A 261 3.98 -6.15 -13.79
C ILE A 261 4.45 -7.22 -14.78
N SER A 262 3.68 -8.29 -14.99
CA SER A 262 4.02 -9.35 -15.95
C SER A 262 4.19 -8.82 -17.37
N SER A 263 3.26 -7.98 -17.82
CA SER A 263 3.30 -7.32 -19.13
C SER A 263 4.46 -6.34 -19.25
N THR A 264 4.77 -5.59 -18.19
CA THR A 264 5.87 -4.61 -18.17
C THR A 264 7.23 -5.28 -18.22
N VAL A 265 7.39 -6.38 -17.47
CA VAL A 265 8.65 -7.14 -17.37
C VAL A 265 8.82 -8.13 -18.53
N GLY A 266 7.74 -8.48 -19.24
CA GLY A 266 7.74 -9.50 -20.29
C GLY A 266 7.88 -10.93 -19.77
N LYS A 267 7.43 -11.19 -18.52
CA LYS A 267 7.48 -12.51 -17.87
C LYS A 267 6.13 -12.85 -17.28
N ASN A 268 5.66 -14.09 -17.46
CA ASN A 268 4.36 -14.52 -16.96
C ASN A 268 4.42 -14.93 -15.47
N PHE A 269 4.23 -13.97 -14.56
CA PHE A 269 4.24 -14.24 -13.12
C PHE A 269 2.99 -14.97 -12.62
N LEU A 270 1.90 -14.96 -13.39
CA LEU A 270 0.69 -15.74 -13.09
C LEU A 270 0.94 -17.25 -13.23
N GLY A 271 1.86 -17.64 -14.11
CA GLY A 271 2.31 -19.03 -14.28
C GLY A 271 3.50 -19.40 -13.39
N ASP A 272 4.56 -18.58 -13.38
CA ASP A 272 5.77 -18.79 -12.57
C ASP A 272 6.23 -17.47 -11.92
N PRO A 273 6.19 -17.34 -10.59
CA PRO A 273 6.03 -18.40 -9.57
C PRO A 273 4.59 -18.91 -9.40
N GLY A 274 3.61 -18.23 -9.98
CA GLY A 274 2.22 -18.63 -9.93
C GLY A 274 1.37 -17.71 -9.05
N LEU A 275 0.13 -17.46 -9.48
CA LEU A 275 -0.79 -16.54 -8.79
C LEU A 275 -1.09 -16.95 -7.34
N HIS A 276 -1.15 -18.25 -7.05
CA HIS A 276 -1.32 -18.77 -5.69
C HIS A 276 -0.22 -18.29 -4.72
N ARG A 277 1.04 -18.21 -5.17
CA ARG A 277 2.16 -17.72 -4.34
C ARG A 277 2.13 -16.23 -4.14
N THR A 278 1.77 -15.48 -5.18
CA THR A 278 1.65 -14.01 -5.04
C THR A 278 0.51 -13.64 -4.10
N LEU A 279 -0.65 -14.31 -4.20
CA LEU A 279 -1.79 -14.08 -3.31
C LEU A 279 -1.46 -14.48 -1.86
N MET A 280 -0.78 -15.61 -1.67
CA MET A 280 -0.34 -16.03 -0.34
C MET A 280 0.67 -15.03 0.28
N GLY A 281 1.56 -14.47 -0.54
CA GLY A 281 2.49 -13.42 -0.13
C GLY A 281 1.76 -12.16 0.33
N ASP A 282 0.78 -11.71 -0.44
CA ASP A 282 0.00 -10.51 -0.14
C ASP A 282 -0.88 -10.70 1.11
N GLY A 283 -1.57 -11.84 1.19
CA GLY A 283 -2.38 -12.22 2.35
C GLY A 283 -1.57 -12.29 3.65
N LEU A 284 -0.39 -12.94 3.61
CA LEU A 284 0.48 -13.04 4.78
C LEU A 284 1.03 -11.68 5.22
N ALA A 285 1.44 -10.85 4.26
CA ALA A 285 1.90 -9.50 4.54
C ALA A 285 0.79 -8.66 5.19
N THR A 286 -0.44 -8.76 4.69
CA THR A 286 -1.63 -8.11 5.24
C THR A 286 -1.94 -8.58 6.66
N MET A 287 -1.92 -9.88 6.91
CA MET A 287 -2.15 -10.44 8.25
C MET A 287 -1.11 -9.95 9.25
N LEU A 288 0.17 -9.95 8.86
CA LEU A 288 1.24 -9.49 9.74
C LEU A 288 1.16 -7.98 10.00
N ALA A 289 0.90 -7.17 8.98
CA ALA A 289 0.72 -5.74 9.15
C ALA A 289 -0.43 -5.43 10.12
N SER A 290 -1.58 -6.05 9.91
CA SER A 290 -2.77 -5.76 10.70
C SER A 290 -2.63 -6.18 12.16
N LEU A 291 -1.94 -7.28 12.45
CA LEU A 291 -1.67 -7.71 13.84
C LEU A 291 -0.97 -6.61 14.66
N PHE A 292 -0.10 -5.82 14.04
CA PHE A 292 0.70 -4.79 14.71
C PHE A 292 0.18 -3.36 14.49
N GLY A 293 -1.08 -3.19 14.08
CA GLY A 293 -1.69 -1.86 13.92
C GLY A 293 -1.20 -1.09 12.69
N ALA A 294 -0.71 -1.82 11.68
CA ALA A 294 -0.47 -1.29 10.33
C ALA A 294 -1.67 -1.60 9.42
N PRO A 295 -1.88 -0.82 8.34
CA PRO A 295 -2.95 -1.04 7.40
C PRO A 295 -2.76 -2.34 6.61
N ALA A 296 -3.82 -2.80 5.93
CA ALA A 296 -3.73 -3.91 4.99
C ALA A 296 -2.71 -3.61 3.89
N ASN A 297 -1.92 -4.62 3.49
CA ASN A 297 -0.97 -4.48 2.42
C ASN A 297 -1.62 -4.85 1.07
N THR A 298 -1.12 -4.28 -0.01
CA THR A 298 -1.42 -4.72 -1.37
C THR A 298 -0.27 -4.39 -2.32
N THR A 299 -0.24 -5.03 -3.48
CA THR A 299 0.75 -4.75 -4.51
C THR A 299 0.54 -3.35 -5.08
N TYR A 300 1.62 -2.58 -5.28
CA TYR A 300 1.49 -1.22 -5.82
C TYR A 300 1.63 -1.15 -7.34
N GLY A 301 0.59 -0.62 -7.99
CA GLY A 301 0.61 -0.27 -9.41
C GLY A 301 1.64 0.81 -9.75
N GLU A 302 1.93 1.73 -8.82
CA GLU A 302 2.96 2.77 -8.97
C GLU A 302 4.34 2.16 -9.25
N ASN A 303 4.64 1.01 -8.63
CA ASN A 303 5.88 0.28 -8.85
C ASN A 303 6.02 -0.15 -10.31
N THR A 304 4.93 -0.54 -10.96
CA THR A 304 4.90 -0.84 -12.40
C THR A 304 5.32 0.37 -13.24
N GLY A 305 4.90 1.58 -12.85
CA GLY A 305 5.33 2.83 -13.48
C GLY A 305 6.84 3.04 -13.37
N VAL A 306 7.42 2.81 -12.19
CA VAL A 306 8.88 2.90 -11.95
C VAL A 306 9.63 1.88 -12.80
N LEU A 307 9.17 0.63 -12.84
CA LEU A 307 9.77 -0.42 -13.67
C LEU A 307 9.73 -0.03 -15.15
N ASN A 308 8.59 0.47 -15.64
CA ASN A 308 8.43 0.84 -17.04
C ASN A 308 9.37 1.99 -17.45
N LEU A 309 9.61 2.95 -16.56
CA LEU A 309 10.46 4.11 -16.83
C LEU A 309 11.96 3.81 -16.67
N THR A 310 12.34 3.03 -15.65
CA THR A 310 13.74 2.70 -15.38
C THR A 310 14.27 1.54 -16.23
N LYS A 311 13.38 0.67 -16.71
CA LYS A 311 13.71 -0.59 -17.40
C LYS A 311 14.62 -1.52 -16.57
N VAL A 312 14.60 -1.38 -15.24
CA VAL A 312 15.31 -2.28 -14.31
C VAL A 312 14.27 -3.18 -13.64
N PHE A 313 14.33 -4.47 -13.93
CA PHE A 313 13.32 -5.45 -13.53
C PHE A 313 13.81 -6.46 -12.49
N ASP A 314 15.02 -6.30 -11.97
CA ASP A 314 15.57 -7.18 -10.94
C ASP A 314 14.85 -6.95 -9.59
N PRO A 315 14.15 -7.96 -9.03
CA PRO A 315 13.48 -7.83 -7.73
C PRO A 315 14.42 -7.45 -6.58
N ARG A 316 15.74 -7.65 -6.71
CA ARG A 316 16.74 -7.20 -5.73
C ARG A 316 16.69 -5.71 -5.44
N VAL A 317 16.41 -4.89 -6.46
CA VAL A 317 16.33 -3.43 -6.29
C VAL A 317 15.18 -3.07 -5.36
N ILE A 318 14.06 -3.76 -5.51
CA ILE A 318 12.88 -3.56 -4.67
C ILE A 318 13.14 -4.08 -3.25
N ARG A 319 13.92 -5.14 -3.07
CA ARG A 319 14.36 -5.59 -1.74
C ARG A 319 15.34 -4.64 -1.05
N LEU A 320 16.02 -3.77 -1.79
CA LEU A 320 16.82 -2.70 -1.20
C LEU A 320 15.94 -1.51 -0.77
N ALA A 321 14.76 -1.37 -1.39
CA ALA A 321 13.78 -0.35 -1.03
C ALA A 321 12.95 -0.74 0.19
N ALA A 322 12.70 -2.04 0.36
CA ALA A 322 12.02 -2.67 1.48
C ALA A 322 12.93 -2.81 2.71
#